data_AF-A0A139N8C1-F1
#
_entry.id   AF-A0A139N8C1-F1
#
_cell.length_a   1.000
_cell.length_b   1.000
_cell.length_c   1.000
_cell.angle_alpha   90.00
_cell.angle_beta   90.00
_cell.angle_gamma   90.00
#
_symmetry.space_group_name_H-M   'P 1'
#
loop_
_entity.id
_entity.type
_entity.pdbx_description
1 polymer ?
#
loop_
_entity_poly.entity_id
_entity_poly.type
_entity_poly.pdbx_seq_one_letter_code
_entity_poly.pdbx_strand_id
1 'polypeptide(L)'
;MLRDVVRKGVQDAVLRGKGADILIKQLQKEFKTSYNYARRLAVTETARVYSEAQKANYNANDIEEYQVLAEAGACNICAPFDGEHFKTSEMVAGSNAAPFHPHCRCTTAPYSERVKMWEKIEGEGASLEQFKDEMSEFWRSDSASFVSKYDYYNIGKLTNNPVLGSLAGENIRFEKRSLERILDKHGQEFSLDEMLLIIDAVEKPNVIADNSKHHDGSFLLYASIPNRKNRFMETVVIPDGNGGFIIHYHKLGKSKINKLEREGVILYSELDM
;
A
#
# COMPACT_ATOMS: atom_id res chain seq x y z
N MET A 1 -39.41 -19.09 -2.60
CA MET A 1 -39.04 -19.89 -1.41
C MET A 1 -37.53 -20.09 -1.32
N LEU A 2 -36.88 -21.00 -2.08
CA LEU A 2 -35.42 -21.23 -1.94
C LEU A 2 -34.56 -19.98 -2.21
N ARG A 3 -34.85 -19.26 -3.30
CA ARG A 3 -34.12 -18.03 -3.67
C ARG A 3 -34.17 -16.98 -2.55
N ASP A 4 -35.30 -16.84 -1.87
CA ASP A 4 -35.51 -15.84 -0.81
C ASP A 4 -34.70 -16.17 0.44
N VAL A 5 -34.67 -17.46 0.79
CA VAL A 5 -33.92 -17.98 1.94
C VAL A 5 -32.42 -17.82 1.72
N VAL A 6 -31.95 -18.19 0.53
CA VAL A 6 -30.57 -18.02 0.12
C VAL A 6 -30.19 -16.54 0.13
N ARG A 7 -30.99 -15.67 -0.51
CA ARG A 7 -30.74 -14.23 -0.54
C ARG A 7 -30.64 -13.64 0.87
N LYS A 8 -31.60 -13.94 1.75
CA LYS A 8 -31.60 -13.44 3.12
C LYS A 8 -30.43 -13.97 3.94
N GLY A 9 -30.13 -15.26 3.83
CA GLY A 9 -29.02 -15.86 4.56
C GLY A 9 -27.65 -15.37 4.09
N VAL A 10 -27.47 -15.10 2.79
CA VAL A 10 -26.23 -14.50 2.27
C VAL A 10 -26.11 -13.03 2.70
N GLN A 11 -27.19 -12.25 2.63
CA GLN A 11 -27.18 -10.87 3.16
C GLN A 11 -26.76 -10.84 4.64
N ASP A 12 -27.34 -11.71 5.47
CA ASP A 12 -26.97 -11.82 6.87
C ASP A 12 -25.50 -12.24 7.06
N ALA A 13 -25.00 -13.17 6.24
CA ALA A 13 -23.60 -13.62 6.30
C ALA A 13 -22.61 -12.52 5.95
N VAL A 14 -22.88 -11.79 4.85
CA VAL A 14 -22.01 -10.73 4.32
C VAL A 14 -22.03 -9.51 5.23
N LEU A 15 -23.22 -9.01 5.60
CA LEU A 15 -23.35 -7.78 6.39
C LEU A 15 -22.90 -7.95 7.85
N ARG A 16 -23.04 -9.15 8.42
CA ARG A 16 -22.69 -9.41 9.83
C ARG A 16 -21.33 -10.08 10.00
N GLY A 17 -20.63 -10.42 8.90
CA GLY A 17 -19.34 -11.11 8.94
C GLY A 17 -19.38 -12.51 9.56
N LYS A 18 -20.55 -13.17 9.59
CA LYS A 18 -20.74 -14.45 10.30
C LYS A 18 -20.48 -15.71 9.46
N GLY A 19 -19.96 -15.56 8.24
CA GLY A 19 -19.65 -16.66 7.33
C GLY A 19 -20.90 -17.46 6.89
N ALA A 20 -20.68 -18.52 6.10
CA ALA A 20 -21.77 -19.29 5.47
C ALA A 20 -22.55 -20.21 6.44
N ASP A 21 -22.04 -20.46 7.65
CA ASP A 21 -22.59 -21.48 8.57
C ASP A 21 -24.05 -21.22 8.99
N ILE A 22 -24.45 -19.96 9.08
CA ILE A 22 -25.83 -19.57 9.39
C ILE A 22 -26.76 -20.04 8.28
N LEU A 23 -26.38 -19.77 7.02
CA LEU A 23 -27.15 -20.15 5.86
C LEU A 23 -27.21 -21.68 5.71
N ILE A 24 -26.13 -22.40 6.04
CA ILE A 24 -26.14 -23.88 6.03
C ILE A 24 -27.22 -24.42 6.96
N LYS A 25 -27.26 -23.95 8.22
CA LYS A 25 -28.25 -24.41 9.21
C LYS A 25 -29.68 -24.06 8.80
N GLN A 26 -29.89 -22.88 8.22
CA GLN A 26 -31.20 -22.47 7.68
C GLN A 26 -31.64 -23.38 6.53
N LEU A 27 -30.77 -23.63 5.56
CA LEU A 27 -31.06 -24.50 4.41
C LEU A 27 -31.39 -25.93 4.84
N GLN A 28 -30.64 -26.50 5.79
CA GLN A 28 -30.94 -27.83 6.32
C GLN A 28 -32.32 -27.87 7.01
N LYS A 29 -32.65 -26.85 7.81
CA LYS A 29 -33.91 -26.79 8.55
C LYS A 29 -35.12 -26.64 7.63
N GLU A 30 -35.03 -25.72 6.66
CA GLU A 30 -36.18 -25.36 5.82
C GLU A 30 -36.42 -26.36 4.70
N PHE A 31 -35.35 -26.90 4.10
CA PHE A 31 -35.44 -27.81 2.95
C PHE A 31 -35.18 -29.27 3.31
N LYS A 32 -34.95 -29.59 4.60
CA LYS A 32 -34.68 -30.95 5.09
C LYS A 32 -33.59 -31.67 4.29
N THR A 33 -32.55 -30.93 3.88
CA THR A 33 -31.46 -31.45 3.04
C THR A 33 -30.24 -31.84 3.87
N SER A 34 -29.34 -32.63 3.27
CA SER A 34 -28.08 -33.00 3.91
C SER A 34 -27.17 -31.80 4.11
N TYR A 35 -26.28 -31.90 5.11
CA TYR A 35 -25.27 -30.89 5.37
C TYR A 35 -24.42 -30.57 4.13
N ASN A 36 -24.00 -31.59 3.39
CA ASN A 36 -23.15 -31.42 2.21
C ASN A 36 -23.85 -30.63 1.10
N TYR A 37 -25.13 -30.88 0.85
CA TYR A 37 -25.90 -30.14 -0.14
C TYR A 37 -26.12 -28.68 0.29
N ALA A 38 -26.49 -28.45 1.55
CA ALA A 38 -26.67 -27.11 2.10
C ALA A 38 -25.34 -26.32 2.09
N ARG A 39 -24.24 -26.94 2.52
CA ARG A 39 -22.90 -26.36 2.54
C ARG A 39 -22.42 -25.95 1.17
N ARG A 40 -22.59 -26.83 0.17
CA ARG A 40 -22.18 -26.54 -1.20
C ARG A 40 -22.88 -25.29 -1.74
N LEU A 41 -24.20 -25.19 -1.53
CA LEU A 41 -24.98 -24.04 -1.98
C LEU A 41 -24.59 -22.77 -1.21
N ALA A 42 -24.54 -22.85 0.13
CA ALA A 42 -24.27 -21.70 0.98
C ALA A 42 -22.89 -21.09 0.69
N VAL A 43 -21.83 -21.91 0.67
CA VAL A 43 -20.46 -21.43 0.44
C VAL A 43 -20.32 -20.81 -0.95
N THR A 44 -20.88 -21.47 -1.98
CA THR A 44 -20.75 -21.00 -3.37
C THR A 44 -21.50 -19.69 -3.57
N GLU A 45 -22.73 -19.56 -3.07
CA GLU A 45 -23.49 -18.32 -3.23
C GLU A 45 -22.90 -17.17 -2.41
N THR A 46 -22.44 -17.46 -1.18
CA THR A 46 -21.76 -16.44 -0.37
C THR A 46 -20.49 -15.94 -1.06
N ALA A 47 -19.65 -16.83 -1.59
CA ALA A 47 -18.46 -16.44 -2.34
C ALA A 47 -18.79 -15.61 -3.60
N ARG A 48 -19.84 -15.98 -4.33
CA ARG A 48 -20.32 -15.24 -5.51
C ARG A 48 -20.69 -13.80 -5.15
N VAL A 49 -21.46 -13.60 -4.07
CA VAL A 49 -21.87 -12.26 -3.61
C VAL A 49 -20.68 -11.46 -3.08
N TYR A 50 -19.70 -12.09 -2.42
CA TYR A 50 -18.46 -11.41 -2.05
C TYR A 50 -17.71 -10.88 -3.27
N SER A 51 -17.55 -11.67 -4.34
CA SER A 51 -16.89 -11.20 -5.56
C SER A 51 -17.63 -10.06 -6.25
N GLU A 52 -18.97 -10.08 -6.24
CA GLU A 52 -19.76 -8.96 -6.76
C GLU A 52 -19.61 -7.69 -5.89
N ALA A 53 -19.59 -7.86 -4.57
CA ALA A 53 -19.33 -6.75 -3.65
C ALA A 53 -17.91 -6.17 -3.85
N GLN A 54 -16.92 -7.03 -4.09
CA GLN A 54 -15.55 -6.60 -4.41
C GLN A 54 -15.50 -5.85 -5.74
N LYS A 55 -16.16 -6.34 -6.80
CA LYS A 55 -16.28 -5.61 -8.07
C LYS A 55 -16.86 -4.21 -7.87
N ALA A 56 -17.94 -4.10 -7.09
CA ALA A 56 -18.56 -2.81 -6.78
C ALA A 56 -17.61 -1.90 -5.99
N ASN A 57 -16.86 -2.46 -5.03
CA ASN A 57 -15.84 -1.72 -4.29
C ASN A 57 -14.70 -1.23 -5.20
N TYR A 58 -14.20 -2.07 -6.10
CA TYR A 58 -13.15 -1.72 -7.05
C TYR A 58 -13.60 -0.59 -7.97
N ASN A 59 -14.80 -0.68 -8.55
CA ASN A 59 -15.37 0.40 -9.36
C ASN A 59 -15.56 1.70 -8.57
N ALA A 60 -15.92 1.63 -7.29
CA ALA A 60 -16.12 2.81 -6.45
C ALA A 60 -14.81 3.49 -6.02
N ASN A 61 -13.67 2.81 -6.18
CA ASN A 61 -12.33 3.32 -5.82
C ASN A 61 -11.41 3.41 -7.05
N ASP A 62 -11.99 3.46 -8.26
CA ASP A 62 -11.26 3.57 -9.53
C ASP A 62 -10.11 2.55 -9.70
N ILE A 63 -10.34 1.33 -9.22
CA ILE A 63 -9.39 0.21 -9.38
C ILE A 63 -9.58 -0.40 -10.77
N GLU A 64 -8.63 -0.15 -11.67
CA GLU A 64 -8.70 -0.64 -13.07
C GLU A 64 -8.47 -2.14 -13.21
N GLU A 65 -7.60 -2.71 -12.39
CA GLU A 65 -7.22 -4.12 -12.43
C GLU A 65 -7.27 -4.79 -11.06
N TYR A 66 -7.52 -6.10 -11.04
CA TYR A 66 -7.51 -6.91 -9.85
C TYR A 66 -6.70 -8.19 -10.08
N GLN A 67 -6.16 -8.74 -9.00
CA GLN A 67 -5.42 -9.99 -8.99
C GLN A 67 -6.24 -11.05 -8.26
N VAL A 68 -6.25 -12.26 -8.81
CA VAL A 68 -6.83 -13.43 -8.15
C VAL A 68 -5.84 -13.97 -7.12
N LEU A 69 -6.33 -14.18 -5.89
CA LEU A 69 -5.58 -14.77 -4.80
C LEU A 69 -6.19 -16.14 -4.48
N ALA A 70 -5.46 -17.20 -4.84
CA ALA A 70 -5.90 -18.55 -4.54
C ALA A 70 -5.66 -18.90 -3.06
N GLU A 71 -6.39 -19.90 -2.55
CA GLU A 71 -6.18 -20.41 -1.19
C GLU A 71 -4.82 -21.13 -1.13
N ALA A 72 -4.11 -21.07 0.00
CA ALA A 72 -2.88 -21.84 0.19
C ALA A 72 -3.15 -23.35 -0.02
N GLY A 73 -2.44 -23.97 -0.97
CA GLY A 73 -2.73 -25.34 -1.41
C GLY A 73 -3.90 -25.44 -2.40
N ALA A 74 -4.11 -24.41 -3.21
CA ALA A 74 -5.15 -24.31 -4.22
C ALA A 74 -5.31 -25.60 -5.04
N CYS A 75 -6.56 -25.97 -5.32
CA CYS A 75 -6.84 -27.12 -6.18
C CYS A 75 -6.37 -26.86 -7.62
N ASN A 76 -6.30 -27.92 -8.43
CA ASN A 76 -5.93 -27.86 -9.85
C ASN A 76 -6.82 -26.94 -10.71
N ILE A 77 -8.03 -26.58 -10.25
CA ILE A 77 -8.91 -25.62 -10.94
C ILE A 77 -8.51 -24.17 -10.61
N CYS A 78 -8.16 -23.89 -9.36
CA CYS A 78 -7.85 -22.52 -8.92
C CYS A 78 -6.37 -22.15 -9.10
N ALA A 79 -5.46 -23.12 -8.97
CA ALA A 79 -4.03 -22.88 -9.05
C ALA A 79 -3.59 -22.14 -10.32
N PRO A 80 -4.16 -22.38 -11.52
CA PRO A 80 -3.81 -21.64 -12.72
C PRO A 80 -4.17 -20.14 -12.68
N PHE A 81 -5.06 -19.73 -11.79
CA PHE A 81 -5.47 -18.33 -11.66
C PHE A 81 -4.69 -17.60 -10.56
N ASP A 82 -3.90 -18.29 -9.75
CA ASP A 82 -3.20 -17.64 -8.63
C ASP A 82 -2.18 -16.62 -9.15
N GLY A 83 -2.35 -15.36 -8.77
CA GLY A 83 -1.49 -14.28 -9.22
C GLY A 83 -1.87 -13.67 -10.58
N GLU A 84 -2.77 -14.29 -11.35
CA GLU A 84 -3.30 -13.72 -12.59
C GLU A 84 -4.10 -12.44 -12.30
N HIS A 85 -4.02 -11.47 -13.19
CA HIS A 85 -4.74 -10.20 -13.08
C HIS A 85 -5.60 -9.92 -14.31
N PHE A 86 -6.71 -9.23 -14.08
CA PHE A 86 -7.72 -8.92 -15.09
C PHE A 86 -8.28 -7.52 -14.87
N LYS A 87 -8.89 -6.94 -15.91
CA LYS A 87 -9.60 -5.66 -15.80
C LYS A 87 -10.84 -5.81 -14.91
N THR A 88 -11.04 -4.85 -14.01
CA THR A 88 -12.23 -4.79 -13.15
C THR A 88 -13.52 -4.72 -13.97
N SER A 89 -13.51 -4.05 -15.13
CA SER A 89 -14.65 -3.98 -16.05
C SER A 89 -15.10 -5.37 -16.52
N GLU A 90 -14.15 -6.29 -16.69
CA GLU A 90 -14.33 -7.66 -17.16
C GLU A 90 -14.53 -8.67 -16.03
N MET A 91 -14.55 -8.23 -14.76
CA MET A 91 -14.67 -9.13 -13.60
C MET A 91 -16.01 -9.88 -13.62
N VAL A 92 -15.95 -11.21 -13.69
CA VAL A 92 -17.08 -12.15 -13.72
C VAL A 92 -16.79 -13.33 -12.78
N ALA A 93 -17.59 -13.42 -11.71
CA ALA A 93 -17.54 -14.52 -10.76
C ALA A 93 -17.79 -15.86 -11.45
N GLY A 94 -16.93 -16.85 -11.20
CA GLY A 94 -16.96 -18.16 -11.85
C GLY A 94 -16.20 -18.26 -13.17
N SER A 95 -15.66 -17.15 -13.70
CA SER A 95 -14.84 -17.14 -14.92
C SER A 95 -13.41 -16.67 -14.63
N ASN A 96 -13.25 -15.42 -14.21
CA ASN A 96 -11.96 -14.79 -13.90
C ASN A 96 -11.93 -14.22 -12.46
N ALA A 97 -12.93 -14.55 -11.66
CA ALA A 97 -12.99 -14.26 -10.23
C ALA A 97 -13.65 -15.42 -9.49
N ALA A 98 -13.34 -15.59 -8.21
CA ALA A 98 -13.98 -16.61 -7.38
C ALA A 98 -15.52 -16.44 -7.36
N PRO A 99 -16.31 -17.50 -7.14
CA PRO A 99 -15.91 -18.89 -6.95
C PRO A 99 -15.75 -19.64 -8.29
N PHE A 100 -14.58 -20.24 -8.55
CA PHE A 100 -14.34 -21.04 -9.76
C PHE A 100 -14.94 -22.45 -9.73
N HIS A 101 -15.19 -22.97 -8.52
CA HIS A 101 -15.75 -24.30 -8.30
C HIS A 101 -16.58 -24.33 -7.02
N PRO A 102 -17.40 -25.37 -6.79
CA PRO A 102 -18.10 -25.52 -5.52
C PRO A 102 -17.13 -25.60 -4.35
N HIS A 103 -17.42 -24.88 -3.26
CA HIS A 103 -16.55 -24.72 -2.10
C HIS A 103 -15.25 -23.94 -2.34
N CYS A 104 -15.15 -23.19 -3.43
CA CYS A 104 -14.03 -22.27 -3.66
C CYS A 104 -13.94 -21.24 -2.51
N ARG A 105 -12.71 -20.99 -2.06
CA ARG A 105 -12.37 -20.02 -1.00
C ARG A 105 -11.36 -18.97 -1.47
N CYS A 106 -11.10 -18.93 -2.78
CA CYS A 106 -10.25 -17.93 -3.39
C CYS A 106 -10.92 -16.55 -3.30
N THR A 107 -10.12 -15.51 -3.43
CA THR A 107 -10.58 -14.11 -3.38
C THR A 107 -9.87 -13.30 -4.44
N THR A 108 -10.17 -12.00 -4.50
CA THR A 108 -9.46 -11.03 -5.31
C THR A 108 -8.91 -9.92 -4.44
N ALA A 109 -7.85 -9.28 -4.91
CA ALA A 109 -7.32 -8.04 -4.35
C ALA A 109 -7.11 -7.02 -5.47
N PRO A 110 -7.15 -5.71 -5.17
CA PRO A 110 -6.72 -4.68 -6.12
C PRO A 110 -5.34 -5.01 -6.64
N TYR A 111 -5.20 -5.00 -7.96
CA TYR A 111 -3.91 -5.11 -8.62
C TYR A 111 -3.53 -3.71 -9.08
N SER A 112 -2.39 -3.27 -8.60
CA SER A 112 -1.61 -2.30 -9.32
C SER A 112 -0.31 -3.00 -9.67
N GLU A 113 0.24 -2.69 -10.84
CA GLU A 113 1.63 -2.98 -11.10
C GLU A 113 2.43 -2.27 -10.00
N ARG A 114 2.79 -3.00 -8.94
CA ARG A 114 3.74 -2.52 -7.91
C ARG A 114 5.12 -2.16 -8.49
N VAL A 115 5.28 -2.30 -9.82
CA VAL A 115 6.50 -2.14 -10.60
C VAL A 115 6.33 -1.15 -11.77
N LYS A 116 5.16 -0.52 -11.99
CA LYS A 116 5.05 0.62 -12.95
C LYS A 116 4.45 1.91 -12.38
N MET A 117 4.33 2.01 -11.06
CA MET A 117 3.96 3.28 -10.39
C MET A 117 5.04 4.38 -10.55
N TRP A 118 6.18 4.05 -11.16
CA TRP A 118 7.38 4.89 -11.21
C TRP A 118 7.84 5.19 -12.64
N GLU A 119 7.08 4.77 -13.67
CA GLU A 119 7.34 5.22 -15.02
C GLU A 119 6.92 6.68 -15.15
N LYS A 120 7.94 7.55 -15.16
CA LYS A 120 7.88 9.01 -15.38
C LYS A 120 6.73 9.70 -14.66
N ILE A 121 7.03 10.30 -13.51
CA ILE A 121 6.19 11.38 -12.99
C ILE A 121 6.17 12.50 -14.05
N GLU A 122 5.11 12.53 -14.86
CA GLU A 122 4.75 13.59 -15.78
C GLU A 122 3.66 14.42 -15.10
N GLY A 123 3.86 15.74 -15.00
CA GLY A 123 2.95 16.61 -14.24
C GLY A 123 3.54 17.98 -13.93
N GLU A 124 2.77 18.84 -13.27
CA GLU A 124 3.24 20.16 -12.82
C GLU A 124 4.10 19.99 -11.56
N GLY A 125 5.42 20.13 -11.73
CA GLY A 125 6.37 20.06 -10.63
C GLY A 125 6.54 21.40 -9.90
N ALA A 126 6.69 21.34 -8.57
CA ALA A 126 7.03 22.47 -7.73
C ALA A 126 8.52 22.51 -7.34
N SER A 127 9.05 23.70 -7.08
CA SER A 127 10.39 23.91 -6.54
C SER A 127 10.46 23.60 -5.03
N LEU A 128 11.68 23.56 -4.49
CA LEU A 128 11.91 23.39 -3.06
C LEU A 128 11.31 24.55 -2.23
N GLU A 129 11.35 25.77 -2.77
CA GLU A 129 10.75 26.95 -2.14
C GLU A 129 9.23 26.79 -2.03
N GLN A 130 8.58 26.37 -3.12
CA GLN A 130 7.14 26.13 -3.14
C GLN A 130 6.73 25.01 -2.17
N PHE A 131 7.54 23.95 -2.07
CA PHE A 131 7.34 22.92 -1.04
C PHE A 131 7.39 23.51 0.38
N LYS A 132 8.41 24.31 0.70
CA LYS A 132 8.55 24.94 2.02
C LYS A 132 7.38 25.87 2.33
N ASP A 133 6.90 26.62 1.34
CA ASP A 133 5.77 27.52 1.47
C ASP A 133 4.49 26.73 1.77
N GLU A 134 4.16 25.71 0.98
CA GLU A 134 2.96 24.89 1.20
C GLU A 134 3.00 24.09 2.52
N MET A 135 4.17 23.60 2.94
CA MET A 135 4.31 23.00 4.28
C MET A 135 4.08 24.05 5.37
N SER A 136 4.65 25.25 5.21
CA SER A 136 4.44 26.33 6.19
C SER A 136 2.97 26.75 6.28
N GLU A 137 2.25 26.77 5.16
CA GLU A 137 0.81 27.02 5.13
C GLU A 137 0.01 25.89 5.78
N PHE A 138 0.33 24.63 5.47
CA PHE A 138 -0.33 23.46 6.07
C PHE A 138 -0.27 23.49 7.61
N TRP A 139 0.93 23.72 8.19
CA TRP A 139 1.10 23.80 9.65
C TRP A 139 0.50 25.06 10.29
N ARG A 140 0.23 26.12 9.51
CA ARG A 140 -0.49 27.32 9.99
C ARG A 140 -2.00 27.16 9.89
N SER A 141 -2.48 26.32 8.98
CA SER A 141 -3.90 26.12 8.73
C SER A 141 -4.52 25.21 9.79
N ASP A 142 -5.79 25.44 10.10
CA ASP A 142 -6.64 24.48 10.84
C ASP A 142 -7.19 23.38 9.90
N SER A 143 -6.65 23.24 8.68
CA SER A 143 -7.12 22.27 7.70
C SER A 143 -6.78 20.84 8.13
N ALA A 144 -7.77 19.95 8.04
CA ALA A 144 -7.56 18.52 8.32
C ALA A 144 -6.80 17.79 7.20
N SER A 145 -6.69 18.39 6.00
CA SER A 145 -6.10 17.74 4.82
C SER A 145 -5.19 18.69 4.06
N PHE A 146 -4.10 18.12 3.55
CA PHE A 146 -3.19 18.80 2.63
C PHE A 146 -3.77 18.77 1.21
N VAL A 147 -3.75 19.90 0.52
CA VAL A 147 -4.19 20.01 -0.87
C VAL A 147 -3.17 20.82 -1.64
N SER A 148 -2.69 20.27 -2.75
CA SER A 148 -1.80 20.97 -3.67
C SER A 148 -2.25 20.81 -5.11
N LYS A 149 -1.90 21.79 -5.94
CA LYS A 149 -2.05 21.69 -7.40
C LYS A 149 -0.87 20.99 -8.08
N TYR A 150 0.27 20.84 -7.40
CA TYR A 150 1.47 20.22 -7.96
C TYR A 150 1.41 18.70 -7.84
N ASP A 151 1.92 18.00 -8.85
CA ASP A 151 1.97 16.54 -8.84
C ASP A 151 3.18 16.01 -8.06
N TYR A 152 4.25 16.79 -7.99
CA TYR A 152 5.45 16.47 -7.24
C TYR A 152 6.23 17.73 -6.83
N TYR A 153 7.10 17.57 -5.83
CA TYR A 153 8.05 18.59 -5.38
C TYR A 153 9.48 18.15 -5.63
N ASN A 154 10.31 19.04 -6.15
CA ASN A 154 11.75 18.82 -6.22
C ASN A 154 12.37 19.14 -4.86
N ILE A 155 12.81 18.12 -4.12
CA ILE A 155 13.35 18.28 -2.77
C ILE A 155 14.81 18.69 -2.77
N GLY A 156 15.57 18.28 -3.79
CA GLY A 156 16.98 18.62 -3.94
C GLY A 156 17.76 17.51 -4.60
N LYS A 157 19.09 17.65 -4.60
CA LYS A 157 20.00 16.61 -5.09
C LYS A 157 20.35 15.66 -3.95
N LEU A 158 20.29 14.37 -4.21
CA LEU A 158 20.75 13.35 -3.28
C LEU A 158 22.24 13.54 -3.03
N THR A 159 22.67 13.26 -1.79
CA THR A 159 24.10 13.27 -1.44
C THR A 159 24.94 12.49 -2.46
N ASN A 160 26.12 13.01 -2.80
CA ASN A 160 27.00 12.40 -3.81
C ASN A 160 27.84 11.25 -3.23
N ASN A 161 27.24 10.44 -2.34
CA ASN A 161 27.93 9.36 -1.65
C ASN A 161 28.03 8.13 -2.59
N PRO A 162 29.23 7.57 -2.83
CA PRO A 162 29.42 6.44 -3.76
C PRO A 162 28.56 5.21 -3.48
N VAL A 163 28.13 4.99 -2.23
CA VAL A 163 27.29 3.83 -1.86
C VAL A 163 25.92 3.84 -2.53
N LEU A 164 25.49 5.01 -3.05
CA LEU A 164 24.20 5.19 -3.71
C LEU A 164 24.24 4.83 -5.21
N GLY A 165 25.41 4.47 -5.75
CA GLY A 165 25.55 4.07 -7.15
C GLY A 165 25.05 5.14 -8.12
N SER A 166 24.14 4.77 -9.01
CA SER A 166 23.59 5.67 -10.04
C SER A 166 22.66 6.76 -9.48
N LEU A 167 22.23 6.67 -8.22
CA LEU A 167 21.40 7.71 -7.58
C LEU A 167 22.24 8.84 -6.97
N ALA A 168 23.55 8.67 -6.82
CA ALA A 168 24.41 9.69 -6.22
C ALA A 168 24.35 11.01 -7.00
N GLY A 169 24.00 12.11 -6.32
CA GLY A 169 23.93 13.45 -6.94
C GLY A 169 22.69 13.70 -7.81
N GLU A 170 21.80 12.70 -7.96
CA GLU A 170 20.58 12.82 -8.75
C GLU A 170 19.49 13.63 -8.05
N ASN A 171 18.55 14.16 -8.83
CA ASN A 171 17.43 14.91 -8.29
C ASN A 171 16.42 13.97 -7.61
N ILE A 172 16.00 14.34 -6.40
CA ILE A 172 14.99 13.63 -5.62
C ILE A 172 13.68 14.39 -5.61
N ARG A 173 12.61 13.68 -5.93
CA ARG A 173 11.24 14.20 -5.98
C ARG A 173 10.39 13.65 -4.85
N PHE A 174 9.39 14.41 -4.43
CA PHE A 174 8.37 13.93 -3.49
C PHE A 174 7.01 14.04 -4.15
N GLU A 175 6.41 12.89 -4.45
CA GLU A 175 5.11 12.81 -5.09
C GLU A 175 4.01 13.32 -4.14
N LYS A 176 3.06 14.10 -4.68
CA LYS A 176 1.91 14.63 -3.94
C LYS A 176 1.15 13.54 -3.20
N ARG A 177 0.84 12.42 -3.86
CA ARG A 177 0.07 11.32 -3.25
C ARG A 177 0.78 10.71 -2.04
N SER A 178 2.10 10.56 -2.14
CA SER A 178 2.92 10.06 -1.03
C SER A 178 2.96 11.07 0.11
N LEU A 179 3.11 12.36 -0.19
CA LEU A 179 3.08 13.44 0.79
C LEU A 179 1.72 13.54 1.49
N GLU A 180 0.60 13.59 0.76
CA GLU A 180 -0.76 13.60 1.30
C GLU A 180 -0.98 12.45 2.27
N ARG A 181 -0.64 11.21 1.85
CA ARG A 181 -0.76 10.03 2.71
C ARG A 181 0.08 10.12 3.99
N ILE A 182 1.27 10.73 3.91
CA ILE A 182 2.15 10.90 5.07
C ILE A 182 1.59 11.96 6.02
N LEU A 183 1.10 13.08 5.49
CA LEU A 183 0.50 14.15 6.29
C LEU A 183 -0.81 13.71 6.94
N ASP A 184 -1.68 12.99 6.22
CA ASP A 184 -2.94 12.47 6.78
C ASP A 184 -2.69 11.48 7.94
N LYS A 185 -1.66 10.64 7.82
CA LYS A 185 -1.38 9.61 8.83
C LYS A 185 -0.55 10.11 9.99
N HIS A 186 0.42 10.97 9.71
CA HIS A 186 1.50 11.30 10.64
C HIS A 186 1.76 12.79 10.77
N GLY A 187 1.08 13.67 10.01
CA GLY A 187 1.33 15.11 10.00
C GLY A 187 1.22 15.77 11.38
N GLN A 188 0.32 15.26 12.23
CA GLN A 188 0.18 15.72 13.62
C GLN A 188 1.28 15.20 14.57
N GLU A 189 2.07 14.22 14.14
CA GLU A 189 3.12 13.63 14.96
C GLU A 189 4.43 14.40 14.90
N PHE A 190 4.64 15.25 13.88
CA PHE A 190 5.86 16.04 13.71
C PHE A 190 5.58 17.55 13.59
N SER A 191 6.56 18.36 14.00
CA SER A 191 6.54 19.82 13.76
C SER A 191 6.92 20.14 12.31
N LEU A 192 6.68 21.38 11.87
CA LEU A 192 7.18 21.88 10.59
C LEU A 192 8.70 21.70 10.45
N ASP A 193 9.46 22.01 11.51
CA ASP A 193 10.91 21.82 11.52
C ASP A 193 11.30 20.35 11.32
N GLU A 194 10.59 19.42 11.98
CA GLU A 194 10.79 17.98 11.79
C GLU A 194 10.37 17.54 10.38
N MET A 195 9.35 18.15 9.77
CA MET A 195 8.95 17.88 8.39
C MET A 195 10.05 18.30 7.39
N LEU A 196 10.64 19.48 7.59
CA LEU A 196 11.64 20.04 6.69
C LEU A 196 13.01 19.33 6.78
N LEU A 197 13.23 18.48 7.79
CA LEU A 197 14.42 17.60 7.85
C LEU A 197 14.49 16.59 6.70
N ILE A 198 13.44 16.45 5.88
CA ILE A 198 13.47 15.67 4.65
C ILE A 198 14.55 16.19 3.68
N ILE A 199 14.82 17.50 3.69
CA ILE A 199 15.87 18.14 2.89
C ILE A 199 17.24 17.66 3.40
N ASP A 200 17.44 17.69 4.71
CA ASP A 200 18.67 17.20 5.34
C ASP A 200 18.87 15.69 5.10
N ALA A 201 17.80 14.90 5.13
CA ALA A 201 17.85 13.47 4.83
C ALA A 201 18.28 13.18 3.38
N VAL A 202 17.92 14.04 2.44
CA VAL A 202 18.32 13.91 1.02
C VAL A 202 19.75 14.42 0.80
N GLU A 203 20.08 15.61 1.29
CA GLU A 203 21.35 16.28 0.97
C GLU A 203 22.54 15.74 1.80
N LYS A 204 22.29 15.42 3.08
CA LYS A 204 23.32 15.08 4.09
C LYS A 204 22.78 14.08 5.13
N PRO A 205 22.36 12.88 4.72
CA PRO A 205 21.88 11.86 5.65
C PRO A 205 22.97 11.46 6.64
N ASN A 206 22.61 11.30 7.91
CA ASN A 206 23.51 10.76 8.93
C ASN A 206 23.70 9.24 8.77
N VAL A 207 22.73 8.52 8.21
CA VAL A 207 22.83 7.09 7.93
C VAL A 207 22.21 6.79 6.57
N ILE A 208 22.89 5.95 5.78
CA ILE A 208 22.35 5.35 4.55
C ILE A 208 22.34 3.84 4.74
N ALA A 209 21.22 3.19 4.47
CA ALA A 209 21.08 1.74 4.50
C ALA A 209 20.42 1.19 3.24
N ASP A 210 20.80 -0.03 2.87
CA ASP A 210 20.17 -0.77 1.77
C ASP A 210 18.75 -1.20 2.15
N ASN A 211 17.81 -0.98 1.23
CA ASN A 211 16.41 -1.37 1.36
C ASN A 211 15.94 -2.24 0.18
N SER A 212 16.87 -2.81 -0.58
CA SER A 212 16.62 -3.65 -1.75
C SER A 212 15.70 -4.85 -1.48
N LYS A 213 15.67 -5.36 -0.24
CA LYS A 213 14.75 -6.44 0.16
C LYS A 213 13.26 -6.05 0.09
N HIS A 214 12.96 -4.77 0.19
CA HIS A 214 11.58 -4.25 0.15
C HIS A 214 11.25 -3.66 -1.22
N HIS A 215 12.16 -2.87 -1.77
CA HIS A 215 12.06 -2.32 -3.13
C HIS A 215 13.45 -2.35 -3.76
N ASP A 216 13.59 -2.99 -4.92
CA ASP A 216 14.88 -3.18 -5.58
C ASP A 216 15.59 -1.84 -5.83
N GLY A 217 16.87 -1.76 -5.47
CA GLY A 217 17.68 -0.55 -5.60
C GLY A 217 17.27 0.64 -4.70
N SER A 218 16.39 0.43 -3.72
CA SER A 218 15.95 1.49 -2.81
C SER A 218 16.87 1.68 -1.60
N PHE A 219 16.87 2.90 -1.06
CA PHE A 219 17.69 3.30 0.08
C PHE A 219 16.86 3.89 1.21
N LEU A 220 17.30 3.61 2.44
CA LEU A 220 16.84 4.28 3.66
C LEU A 220 17.84 5.37 4.03
N LEU A 221 17.35 6.60 4.15
CA LEU A 221 18.12 7.77 4.53
C LEU A 221 17.62 8.28 5.89
N TYR A 222 18.54 8.54 6.82
CA TYR A 222 18.18 9.03 8.15
C TYR A 222 18.78 10.40 8.44
N ALA A 223 17.95 11.35 8.86
CA ALA A 223 18.38 12.63 9.42
C ALA A 223 18.10 12.68 10.93
N SER A 224 19.07 13.13 11.72
CA SER A 224 18.92 13.29 13.17
C SER A 224 17.97 14.46 13.48
N ILE A 225 17.09 14.28 14.46
CA ILE A 225 16.23 15.37 14.92
C ILE A 225 17.01 16.25 15.90
N PRO A 226 17.19 17.56 15.62
CA PRO A 226 17.89 18.46 16.53
C PRO A 226 17.32 18.42 17.95
N ASN A 227 18.18 18.44 18.96
CA ASN A 227 17.82 18.41 20.38
C ASN A 227 17.02 17.18 20.85
N ARG A 228 16.88 16.14 20.02
CA ARG A 228 16.21 14.88 20.37
C ARG A 228 17.20 13.72 20.21
N LYS A 229 17.90 13.36 21.30
CA LYS A 229 18.80 12.21 21.29
C LYS A 229 18.05 10.95 20.82
N ASN A 230 18.68 10.16 19.95
CA ASN A 230 18.18 8.87 19.47
C ASN A 230 16.85 8.92 18.70
N ARG A 231 16.49 10.07 18.11
CA ARG A 231 15.34 10.21 17.21
C ARG A 231 15.80 10.70 15.84
N PHE A 232 15.20 10.12 14.80
CA PHE A 232 15.59 10.34 13.42
C PHE A 232 14.35 10.45 12.55
N MET A 233 14.46 11.20 11.46
CA MET A 233 13.54 11.16 10.34
C MET A 233 14.05 10.15 9.32
N GLU A 234 13.28 9.12 9.04
CA GLU A 234 13.53 8.10 8.02
C GLU A 234 12.90 8.54 6.71
N THR A 235 13.67 8.54 5.64
CA THR A 235 13.22 8.80 4.27
C THR A 235 13.54 7.58 3.41
N VAL A 236 12.56 7.04 2.70
CA VAL A 236 12.79 5.95 1.72
C VAL A 236 12.82 6.55 0.33
N VAL A 237 13.94 6.35 -0.37
CA VAL A 237 14.14 6.78 -1.75
C VAL A 237 14.22 5.56 -2.67
N ILE A 238 13.48 5.59 -3.78
CA ILE A 238 13.50 4.56 -4.81
C ILE A 238 13.91 5.22 -6.15
N PRO A 239 14.75 4.55 -6.97
CA PRO A 239 15.11 5.04 -8.30
C PRO A 239 13.94 4.96 -9.30
N ASP A 240 13.84 5.94 -10.20
CA ASP A 240 12.86 5.96 -11.32
C ASP A 240 13.50 6.09 -12.72
N GLY A 241 14.83 6.01 -12.81
CA GLY A 241 15.57 6.17 -14.06
C GLY A 241 15.83 7.62 -14.49
N ASN A 242 15.20 8.62 -13.84
CA ASN A 242 15.49 10.06 -13.99
C ASN A 242 15.88 10.71 -12.65
N GLY A 243 16.46 9.90 -11.77
CA GLY A 243 16.74 10.22 -10.37
C GLY A 243 15.96 9.30 -9.46
N GLY A 244 15.35 9.85 -8.41
CA GLY A 244 14.54 9.06 -7.48
C GLY A 244 13.40 9.84 -6.86
N PHE A 245 12.52 9.11 -6.18
CA PHE A 245 11.37 9.69 -5.50
C PHE A 245 11.23 9.14 -4.08
N ILE A 246 10.57 9.93 -3.24
CA ILE A 246 10.31 9.62 -1.84
C ILE A 246 8.94 8.97 -1.72
N ILE A 247 8.90 7.78 -1.10
CA ILE A 247 7.63 7.05 -0.84
C ILE A 247 7.25 6.99 0.64
N HIS A 248 8.21 7.23 1.51
CA HIS A 248 8.02 7.11 2.95
C HIS A 248 8.85 8.16 3.65
N TYR A 249 8.22 8.82 4.60
CA TYR A 249 8.86 9.78 5.47
C TYR A 249 8.21 9.66 6.86
N HIS A 250 9.00 9.35 7.89
CA HIS A 250 8.45 9.16 9.23
C HIS A 250 9.49 9.33 10.34
N LYS A 251 9.01 9.59 11.56
CA LYS A 251 9.84 9.72 12.75
C LYS A 251 10.07 8.38 13.43
N LEU A 252 11.32 8.01 13.65
CA LEU A 252 11.71 6.74 14.27
C LEU A 252 12.72 6.92 15.42
N GLY A 253 12.89 5.86 16.20
CA GLY A 253 13.90 5.79 17.26
C GLY A 253 15.16 5.04 16.84
N LYS A 254 16.26 5.23 17.57
CA LYS A 254 17.55 4.54 17.36
C LYS A 254 17.45 3.00 17.31
N SER A 255 16.42 2.41 17.91
CA SER A 255 16.17 0.96 17.84
C SER A 255 16.04 0.43 16.40
N LYS A 256 15.54 1.25 15.47
CA LYS A 256 15.47 0.91 14.04
C LYS A 256 16.86 0.84 13.42
N ILE A 257 17.72 1.82 13.68
CA ILE A 257 19.11 1.85 13.19
C ILE A 257 19.89 0.65 13.75
N ASN A 258 19.78 0.38 15.06
CA ASN A 258 20.43 -0.80 15.68
C ASN A 258 19.92 -2.13 15.09
N LYS A 259 18.72 -2.17 14.52
CA LYS A 259 18.22 -3.36 13.80
C LYS A 259 18.92 -3.49 12.45
N LEU A 260 19.02 -2.41 11.69
CA LEU A 260 19.71 -2.39 10.40
C LEU A 260 21.20 -2.74 10.53
N GLU A 261 21.83 -2.26 11.60
CA GLU A 261 23.22 -2.60 11.92
C GLU A 261 23.39 -4.10 12.16
N ARG A 262 22.53 -4.72 12.98
CA ARG A 262 22.53 -6.17 13.21
C ARG A 262 22.24 -6.98 11.94
N GLU A 263 21.47 -6.42 11.02
CA GLU A 263 21.18 -7.03 9.72
C GLU A 263 22.33 -6.83 8.70
N GLY A 264 23.33 -5.99 9.03
CA GLY A 264 24.48 -5.74 8.17
C GLY A 264 24.16 -4.94 6.90
N VAL A 265 23.09 -4.14 6.94
CA VAL A 265 22.59 -3.40 5.75
C VAL A 265 22.89 -1.89 5.80
N ILE A 266 23.59 -1.40 6.83
CA ILE A 266 24.07 -0.01 6.87
C ILE A 266 25.25 0.13 5.91
N LEU A 267 25.14 1.06 4.96
CA LEU A 267 26.15 1.35 3.94
C LEU A 267 27.03 2.54 4.32
N TYR A 268 26.46 3.50 5.07
CA TYR A 268 27.13 4.70 5.54
C TYR A 268 26.52 5.15 6.87
N SER A 269 27.34 5.63 7.81
CA SER A 269 26.89 6.19 9.08
C SER A 269 27.88 7.23 9.60
N GLU A 270 27.38 8.40 9.98
CA GLU A 270 28.10 9.46 10.72
C GLU A 270 27.89 9.36 12.24
N LEU A 271 27.03 8.43 12.67
CA LEU A 271 26.76 8.24 14.08
C LEU A 271 27.93 7.50 14.71
N ASP A 272 28.32 7.89 15.93
CA ASP A 272 29.11 7.03 16.80
C ASP A 272 28.24 5.79 17.12
N MET A 273 28.49 4.70 16.40
CA MET A 273 27.79 3.42 16.51
C MET A 273 28.42 2.57 17.62
#